data_AF-A0A0R3RRC5-F1
#
_entry.id   AF-A0A0R3RRC5-F1
#
_cell.length_a   1.000
_cell.length_b   1.000
_cell.length_c   1.000
_cell.angle_alpha   90.00
_cell.angle_beta   90.00
_cell.angle_gamma   90.00
#
_symmetry.space_group_name_H-M   'P 1'
#
loop_
_entity.id
_entity.type
_entity.pdbx_description
1 polymer ?
#
loop_
_entity_poly.entity_id
_entity_poly.type
_entity_poly.pdbx_seq_one_letter_code
_entity_poly.pdbx_strand_id
1 'polypeptide(L)' 'MDWGSSFKQPLLTPYELAAVLQYVSFRTDSYPMDYYAYESLGPWTNNHETHRAKRNHITIVGSQI' A
#
# COMPACT_ATOMS: atom_id res chain seq x y z
N MET A 1 -9.82 -11.15 -0.04
CA MET A 1 -10.72 -10.65 -1.09
C MET A 1 -11.61 -11.81 -1.50
N ASP A 2 -12.92 -11.67 -1.37
CA ASP A 2 -13.82 -12.83 -1.51
C ASP A 2 -14.43 -12.95 -2.92
N TRP A 3 -14.11 -12.01 -3.80
CA TRP A 3 -14.64 -11.92 -5.17
C TRP A 3 -13.71 -12.53 -6.23
N GLY A 4 -12.56 -13.07 -5.84
CA GLY A 4 -11.57 -13.64 -6.78
C GLY A 4 -12.11 -14.80 -7.62
N SER A 5 -13.09 -15.54 -7.11
CA SER A 5 -13.75 -16.64 -7.83
C SER A 5 -14.73 -16.18 -8.92
N SER A 6 -15.10 -14.90 -8.96
CA SER A 6 -16.04 -14.36 -9.96
C SER A 6 -15.41 -14.14 -11.34
N PHE A 7 -14.09 -14.28 -11.46
CA PHE A 7 -13.33 -13.97 -12.67
C PHE A 7 -12.73 -15.25 -13.25
N LYS A 8 -12.70 -15.36 -14.59
CA LYS A 8 -12.07 -16.49 -15.28
C LYS A 8 -10.54 -16.45 -15.21
N GLN A 9 -9.98 -15.27 -15.01
CA GLN A 9 -8.55 -15.04 -14.87
C GLN A 9 -8.21 -14.79 -13.39
N PRO A 10 -7.04 -15.24 -12.91
CA PRO A 10 -6.65 -15.02 -11.53
C PRO A 10 -6.51 -13.52 -11.26
N LEU A 11 -7.19 -13.05 -10.22
CA LEU A 11 -7.03 -11.70 -9.71
C LEU A 11 -5.91 -11.70 -8.68
N LEU A 12 -4.84 -10.96 -8.98
CA LEU A 12 -3.71 -10.81 -8.07
C LEU A 12 -3.90 -9.60 -7.15
N THR A 13 -3.53 -9.77 -5.88
CA THR A 13 -3.36 -8.65 -4.96
C THR A 13 -2.11 -7.82 -5.32
N PRO A 14 -2.04 -6.53 -4.95
CA PRO A 14 -0.81 -5.74 -5.03
C PRO A 14 0.44 -6.46 -4.50
N TYR A 15 0.31 -7.18 -3.38
CA TYR A 15 1.40 -8.01 -2.86
C TYR A 15 1.82 -9.15 -3.81
N GLU A 16 0.84 -9.93 -4.29
CA GLU A 16 1.11 -11.04 -5.20
C GLU A 16 1.75 -10.57 -6.50
N LEU A 17 1.29 -9.44 -7.05
CA LEU A 17 1.90 -8.82 -8.21
C LEU A 17 3.36 -8.44 -7.93
N ALA A 18 3.65 -7.82 -6.79
CA ALA A 18 5.01 -7.45 -6.42
C ALA A 18 5.93 -8.66 -6.24
N ALA A 19 5.40 -9.77 -5.71
CA ALA A 19 6.15 -11.02 -5.57
C ALA A 19 6.43 -11.68 -6.93
N VAL A 20 5.45 -11.73 -7.83
CA VAL A 20 5.61 -12.24 -9.21
C VAL A 20 6.64 -11.43 -9.99
N LEU A 21 6.66 -10.10 -9.81
CA LEU A 21 7.63 -9.19 -10.42
C LEU A 21 8.98 -9.16 -9.70
N GLN A 22 9.18 -9.99 -8.67
CA GLN A 22 10.42 -10.10 -7.90
C GLN A 22 10.86 -8.81 -7.18
N TYR A 23 9.94 -7.88 -6.95
CA TYR A 23 10.21 -6.70 -6.12
C TYR A 23 10.35 -7.08 -4.64
N VAL A 24 9.72 -8.18 -4.24
CA VAL A 24 9.73 -8.70 -2.87
C VAL A 24 9.75 -10.22 -2.87
N SER A 25 10.38 -10.81 -1.86
CA SER A 25 10.33 -12.26 -1.66
C SER A 25 8.93 -12.70 -1.22
N PHE A 26 8.45 -13.80 -1.80
CA PHE A 26 7.20 -14.42 -1.37
C PHE A 26 7.35 -14.94 0.06
N ARG A 27 6.43 -14.52 0.94
CA ARG A 27 6.41 -14.86 2.36
C ARG A 27 5.60 -16.12 2.56
N THR A 28 6.16 -17.09 3.27
CA THR A 28 5.52 -18.36 3.62
C THR A 28 5.09 -18.41 5.09
N ASP A 29 5.64 -17.54 5.92
CA ASP A 29 5.36 -17.42 7.35
C ASP A 29 4.03 -16.70 7.63
N SER A 30 3.70 -15.68 6.83
CA SER A 30 2.47 -14.92 6.95
C SER A 30 2.10 -14.28 5.63
N TYR A 31 0.83 -14.41 5.22
CA TYR A 31 0.31 -13.77 4.01
C TYR A 31 -0.03 -12.30 4.32
N PRO A 32 0.72 -11.33 3.78
CA PRO A 32 0.48 -9.92 4.07
C PRO A 32 -0.81 -9.49 3.36
N MET A 33 -1.70 -8.90 4.15
CA MET A 33 -2.92 -8.31 3.64
C MET A 33 -2.66 -6.86 3.22
N ASP A 34 -3.25 -6.45 2.10
CA ASP A 34 -3.23 -5.06 1.66
C ASP A 34 -4.19 -4.22 2.51
N TYR A 35 -3.75 -3.86 3.72
CA TYR A 35 -4.46 -2.90 4.55
C TYR A 35 -4.17 -1.47 4.10
N TYR A 36 -5.19 -0.62 4.15
CA TYR A 36 -5.04 0.83 4.05
C TYR A 36 -4.52 1.40 5.37
N ALA A 37 -3.35 0.92 5.81
CA ALA A 37 -2.71 1.37 7.04
C ALA A 37 -1.71 2.50 6.76
N TYR A 38 -1.50 3.36 7.74
CA TYR A 38 -0.42 4.35 7.68
C TYR A 38 0.95 3.70 7.88
N GLU A 39 1.01 2.64 8.70
CA GLU A 39 2.18 1.79 8.88
C GLU A 39 2.21 0.75 7.76
N SER A 40 3.05 0.99 6.77
CA SER A 40 3.11 0.21 5.55
C SER A 40 4.12 -0.92 5.68
N LEU A 41 3.71 -2.16 5.38
CA LEU A 41 4.61 -3.34 5.40
C LEU A 41 5.67 -3.28 4.29
N GLY A 42 5.45 -2.49 3.25
CA GLY A 42 6.46 -2.16 2.24
C GLY A 42 5.90 -1.45 1.01
N PRO A 43 6.73 -1.25 -0.04
CA PRO A 43 6.42 -0.36 -1.16
C PRO A 43 5.27 -0.82 -2.07
N TRP A 44 4.78 -2.06 -1.94
CA TRP A 44 3.61 -2.55 -2.67
C TRP A 44 2.28 -2.09 -2.05
N THR A 45 2.31 -1.53 -0.84
CA THR A 45 1.11 -1.04 -0.15
C THR A 45 0.74 0.37 -0.64
N ASN A 46 -0.57 0.63 -0.75
CA ASN A 46 -1.08 1.88 -1.35
C ASN A 46 -0.58 3.13 -0.61
N ASN A 47 -0.61 3.10 0.72
CA ASN A 47 -0.29 4.25 1.56
C ASN A 47 1.19 4.30 2.00
N HIS A 48 2.09 3.61 1.31
CA HIS A 48 3.52 3.66 1.60
C HIS A 48 4.05 5.10 1.53
N GLU A 49 4.92 5.47 2.48
CA GLU A 49 5.37 6.86 2.63
C GLU A 49 6.02 7.43 1.37
N THR A 50 6.68 6.58 0.57
CA THR A 50 7.30 6.97 -0.70
C THR A 50 6.29 7.42 -1.76
N HIS A 51 5.03 7.01 -1.64
CA HIS A 51 3.94 7.38 -2.57
C HIS A 51 3.16 8.60 -2.10
N ARG A 52 3.38 9.08 -0.86
CA ARG A 52 2.62 10.19 -0.31
C ARG A 52 3.06 11.51 -0.93
N ALA A 53 2.09 12.28 -1.40
CA ALA A 53 2.34 13.65 -1.83
C ALA A 53 2.91 14.47 -0.67
N LYS A 54 3.90 15.32 -0.97
CA LYS A 54 4.42 16.28 0.01
C LYS A 54 3.29 17.23 0.41
N ARG A 55 2.89 17.17 1.67
CA ARG A 55 1.88 18.06 2.24
C ARG A 55 2.54 19.40 2.53
N ASN A 56 2.27 20.40 1.70
CA ASN A 56 2.58 21.79 2.00
C ASN A 56 1.58 22.27 3.05
N HIS A 57 1.91 22.11 4.33
CA HIS A 57 1.12 22.69 5.40
C HIS A 57 1.28 24.22 5.32
N ILE A 58 0.17 24.94 5.18
CA ILE A 58 0.18 26.39 5.30
C ILE A 58 0.22 26.70 6.79
N THR A 59 1.37 27.13 7.28
CA THR A 59 1.49 27.65 8.65
C THR A 59 0.90 29.05 8.66
N ILE A 60 -0.35 29.17 9.13
CA ILE A 60 -0.94 30.48 9.44
C ILE A 60 -0.33 30.91 10.78
N VAL A 61 0.72 31.74 10.71
CA VAL A 61 1.19 32.48 11.89
C VAL A 61 0.14 33.52 12.22
N GLY A 62 -0.60 33.28 13.31
CA GLY A 62 -1.55 34.25 13.84
C GLY A 62 -0.83 35.54 14.17
N SER A 63 -1.21 36.63 13.50
CA SER A 63 -0.76 37.98 13.84
C SER A 63 -1.24 38.27 15.27
N GLN A 64 -0.32 38.33 16.23
CA GLN A 64 -0.60 38.87 17.55
C GLN A 64 -0.98 40.35 17.36
N ILE A 65 -2.16 40.70 17.88
CA ILE A 65 -2.65 42.06 18.05
C ILE A 65 -2.16 42.56 19.41
#